data_AF-A0A7X0ZW01-F1
#
_entry.id   AF-A0A7X0ZW01-F1
#
_cell.length_a   1.000
_cell.length_b   1.000
_cell.length_c   1.000
_cell.angle_alpha   90.00
_cell.angle_beta   90.00
_cell.angle_gamma   90.00
#
_symmetry.space_group_name_H-M   'P 1'
#
loop_
_entity.id
_entity.type
_entity.pdbx_description
1 polymer ?
#
loop_
_entity_poly.entity_id
_entity_poly.type
_entity_poly.pdbx_seq_one_letter_code
_entity_poly.pdbx_strand_id
1 'polypeptide(L)'
;MKKKNKMLVIGALFVLLVGAIWFYISNERSESKVDEVAVFTKQELSEVQVDVLVSYLYMTATPSINAVDRTVTNKSMKLASTEDTKKAVTVLNYYLFDDLSEYDKNAFEKAKEYGFDKEKRLTLEWIMDHNKKTFDILYGLQDNGSIFSDKDAILRTYTRITEKDNNPK
;
A
#
# COMPACT_ATOMS: atom_id res chain seq x y z
N MET A 1 -8.48 46.20 54.70
CA MET A 1 -7.55 45.97 53.56
C MET A 1 -7.24 44.46 53.36
N LYS A 2 -8.26 43.60 53.15
CA LYS A 2 -8.10 42.11 53.09
C LYS A 2 -8.80 41.43 51.89
N LYS A 3 -9.27 42.18 50.88
CA LYS A 3 -9.95 41.61 49.69
C LYS A 3 -9.04 41.43 48.46
N LYS A 4 -7.98 42.24 48.31
CA LYS A 4 -7.10 42.21 47.14
C LYS A 4 -6.22 40.95 47.06
N ASN A 5 -5.79 40.41 48.20
CA ASN A 5 -4.91 39.23 48.24
C ASN A 5 -5.63 37.91 47.95
N LYS A 6 -6.94 37.83 48.21
CA LYS A 6 -7.73 36.61 47.90
C LYS A 6 -7.96 36.45 46.39
N MET A 7 -8.17 37.57 45.68
CA MET A 7 -8.40 37.57 44.24
C MET A 7 -7.13 37.19 43.46
N LEU A 8 -5.96 37.60 43.96
CA LEU A 8 -4.66 37.26 43.36
C LEU A 8 -4.30 35.77 43.51
N VAL A 9 -4.63 35.16 44.64
CA VAL A 9 -4.42 33.72 44.90
C VAL A 9 -5.40 32.85 44.08
N ILE A 10 -6.65 33.28 43.95
CA ILE A 10 -7.64 32.56 43.11
C ILE A 10 -7.25 32.63 41.63
N GLY A 11 -6.77 33.79 41.15
CA GLY A 11 -6.27 33.93 39.78
C GLY A 11 -5.07 33.04 39.48
N ALA A 12 -4.13 32.92 40.42
CA ALA A 12 -2.96 32.03 40.27
C ALA A 12 -3.34 30.54 40.24
N LEU A 13 -4.32 30.13 41.04
CA LEU A 13 -4.85 28.76 41.04
C LEU A 13 -5.57 28.41 39.73
N PHE A 14 -6.29 29.37 39.12
CA PHE A 14 -6.95 29.16 37.83
C PHE A 14 -5.94 28.98 36.69
N VAL A 15 -4.84 29.75 36.68
CA VAL A 15 -3.78 29.61 35.67
C VAL A 15 -3.05 28.26 35.80
N LEU A 16 -2.83 27.78 37.03
CA LEU A 16 -2.26 26.44 37.26
C LEU A 16 -3.22 25.32 36.85
N LEU A 17 -4.52 25.45 37.11
CA LEU A 17 -5.52 24.46 36.69
C LEU A 17 -5.68 24.42 35.16
N VAL A 18 -5.75 25.57 34.49
CA VAL A 18 -5.82 25.63 33.03
C VAL A 18 -4.52 25.13 32.40
N GLY A 19 -3.36 25.46 32.99
CA GLY A 19 -2.06 24.95 32.55
C GLY A 19 -1.91 23.43 32.74
N ALA A 20 -2.37 22.89 33.86
CA ALA A 20 -2.37 21.45 34.13
C ALA A 20 -3.35 20.69 33.22
N ILE A 21 -4.52 21.26 32.92
CA ILE A 21 -5.47 20.70 31.94
C ILE A 21 -4.87 20.78 30.53
N TRP A 22 -4.24 21.89 30.14
CA TRP A 22 -3.58 22.01 28.84
C TRP A 22 -2.37 21.09 28.71
N PHE A 23 -1.60 20.87 29.78
CA PHE A 23 -0.51 19.91 29.84
C PHE A 23 -0.99 18.46 29.86
N TYR A 24 -2.09 18.15 30.57
CA TYR A 24 -2.71 16.82 30.57
C TYR A 24 -3.31 16.51 29.19
N ILE A 25 -4.06 17.45 28.61
CA ILE A 25 -4.57 17.37 27.23
C ILE A 25 -3.41 17.32 26.23
N SER A 26 -2.30 18.04 26.42
CA SER A 26 -1.16 18.00 25.50
C SER A 26 -0.34 16.72 25.63
N ASN A 27 -0.27 16.12 26.82
CA ASN A 27 0.44 14.87 27.07
C ASN A 27 -0.39 13.67 26.55
N GLU A 28 -1.72 13.65 26.73
CA GLU A 28 -2.63 12.74 25.99
C GLU A 28 -2.60 13.01 24.48
N ARG A 29 -2.49 14.28 24.05
CA ARG A 29 -2.31 14.65 22.64
C ARG A 29 -0.92 14.31 22.09
N SER A 30 0.04 13.95 22.94
CA SER A 30 1.35 13.43 22.53
C SER A 30 1.27 11.94 22.20
N GLU A 31 0.39 11.19 22.89
CA GLU A 31 -0.01 9.83 22.51
C GLU A 31 -1.04 9.86 21.35
N SER A 32 -1.79 10.96 21.21
CA SER A 32 -2.68 11.23 20.08
C SER A 32 -2.07 12.18 19.03
N LYS A 33 -0.74 12.19 18.85
CA LYS A 33 -0.13 12.65 17.58
C LYS A 33 -0.32 11.56 16.51
N VAL A 34 -1.58 11.18 16.33
CA VAL A 34 -2.09 10.50 15.15
C VAL A 34 -2.72 11.62 14.34
N ASP A 35 -1.91 12.49 13.77
CA ASP A 35 -2.41 13.46 12.80
C ASP A 35 -1.44 13.54 11.62
N GLU A 36 -2.04 13.32 10.44
CA GLU A 36 -1.50 13.46 9.09
C GLU A 36 -0.83 12.25 8.41
N VAL A 37 -1.29 11.02 8.66
CA VAL A 37 -1.10 9.91 7.67
C VAL A 37 -2.37 9.13 7.36
N ALA A 38 -3.53 9.60 7.83
CA ALA A 38 -4.85 9.09 7.46
C ALA A 38 -5.24 9.52 6.03
N VAL A 39 -4.36 9.31 5.05
CA VAL A 39 -4.74 9.13 3.66
C VAL A 39 -4.58 7.64 3.38
N PHE A 40 -5.66 6.97 3.76
CA PHE A 40 -6.10 5.68 3.25
C PHE A 40 -5.79 5.60 1.76
N THR A 41 -5.42 4.41 1.26
CA THR A 41 -5.45 4.17 -0.18
C THR A 41 -6.73 4.79 -0.74
N LYS A 42 -6.63 5.57 -1.83
CA LYS A 42 -7.77 6.32 -2.41
C LYS A 42 -8.96 5.40 -2.77
N GLN A 43 -8.77 4.09 -2.70
CA GLN A 43 -9.73 3.03 -2.92
C GLN A 43 -9.81 2.10 -1.68
N GLU A 44 -11.02 1.79 -1.22
CA GLU A 44 -11.26 0.75 -0.20
C GLU A 44 -10.99 -0.65 -0.79
N LEU A 45 -9.94 -1.35 -0.36
CA LEU A 45 -9.61 -2.70 -0.81
C LEU A 45 -10.24 -3.78 0.10
N SER A 46 -10.56 -4.95 -0.46
CA SER A 46 -10.92 -6.12 0.34
C SER A 46 -9.69 -6.83 0.93
N GLU A 47 -9.88 -7.69 1.92
CA GLU A 47 -8.80 -8.49 2.52
C GLU A 47 -8.05 -9.31 1.47
N VAL A 48 -8.78 -9.97 0.57
CA VAL A 48 -8.21 -10.77 -0.52
C VAL A 48 -7.39 -9.90 -1.48
N GLN A 49 -7.85 -8.67 -1.77
CA GLN A 49 -7.12 -7.76 -2.64
C GLN A 49 -5.80 -7.32 -2.00
N VAL A 50 -5.82 -6.99 -0.71
CA VAL A 50 -4.61 -6.63 0.03
C VAL A 50 -3.64 -7.80 0.09
N ASP A 51 -4.12 -9.00 0.43
CA ASP A 51 -3.30 -10.20 0.55
C ASP A 51 -2.60 -10.54 -0.77
N VAL A 52 -3.34 -10.51 -1.89
CA VAL A 52 -2.77 -10.74 -3.22
C VAL A 52 -1.73 -9.66 -3.57
N LEU A 53 -2.02 -8.37 -3.37
CA LEU A 53 -1.06 -7.31 -3.72
C LEU A 53 0.23 -7.39 -2.88
N VAL A 54 0.11 -7.71 -1.58
CA VAL A 54 1.26 -7.90 -0.70
C VAL A 54 2.04 -9.16 -1.08
N SER A 55 1.35 -10.28 -1.30
CA SER A 55 2.00 -11.58 -1.53
C SER A 55 2.56 -11.72 -2.94
N TYR A 56 1.89 -11.17 -3.96
CA TYR A 56 2.22 -11.41 -5.37
C TYR A 56 3.06 -10.29 -5.97
N LEU A 57 2.87 -9.05 -5.49
CA LEU A 57 3.71 -7.91 -5.89
C LEU A 57 4.70 -7.49 -4.81
N TYR A 58 4.86 -8.29 -3.75
CA TYR A 58 5.83 -8.08 -2.67
C TYR A 58 5.77 -6.66 -2.08
N MET A 59 4.56 -6.11 -2.01
CA MET A 59 4.30 -4.81 -1.40
C MET A 59 4.37 -4.93 0.12
N THR A 60 4.57 -3.81 0.80
CA THR A 60 4.41 -3.74 2.25
C THR A 60 3.07 -3.09 2.59
N ALA A 61 2.42 -3.59 3.63
CA ALA A 61 1.18 -3.01 4.17
C ALA A 61 1.44 -2.41 5.56
N THR A 62 0.89 -1.23 5.81
CA THR A 62 0.89 -0.59 7.14
C THR A 62 -0.54 -0.23 7.54
N PRO A 63 -1.07 -0.73 8.67
CA PRO A 63 -0.43 -1.73 9.55
C PRO A 63 -0.22 -3.08 8.84
N SER A 64 0.67 -3.92 9.39
CA SER A 64 0.98 -5.23 8.80
C SER A 64 -0.26 -6.13 8.72
N ILE A 65 -0.33 -6.97 7.67
CA ILE A 65 -1.39 -7.97 7.49
C ILE A 65 -1.51 -8.96 8.67
N ASN A 66 -0.43 -9.13 9.44
CA ASN A 66 -0.37 -10.00 10.62
C ASN A 66 -0.76 -9.28 11.92
N ALA A 67 -1.23 -8.03 11.87
CA ALA A 67 -1.69 -7.31 13.04
C ALA A 67 -2.89 -8.02 13.68
N VAL A 68 -2.95 -7.94 15.02
CA VAL A 68 -3.83 -8.75 15.89
C VAL A 68 -5.33 -8.50 15.64
N ASP A 69 -5.70 -7.35 15.06
CA ASP A 69 -7.08 -7.03 14.69
C ASP A 69 -7.22 -6.87 13.17
N ARG A 70 -7.73 -7.91 12.50
CA ARG A 70 -7.96 -7.91 11.05
C ARG A 70 -9.18 -7.09 10.60
N THR A 71 -10.11 -6.81 11.51
CA THR A 71 -11.40 -6.18 11.16
C THR A 71 -11.28 -4.67 10.98
N VAL A 72 -10.38 -4.04 11.73
CA VAL A 72 -10.08 -2.59 11.64
C VAL A 72 -9.02 -2.29 10.59
N THR A 73 -8.14 -3.25 10.30
CA THR A 73 -6.94 -3.02 9.49
C THR A 73 -7.20 -3.07 7.97
N ASN A 74 -8.07 -3.97 7.48
CA ASN A 74 -8.30 -4.11 6.03
C ASN A 74 -8.89 -2.86 5.35
N LYS A 75 -9.65 -2.03 6.08
CA LYS A 75 -10.19 -0.76 5.55
C LYS A 75 -9.17 0.39 5.57
N SER A 76 -8.04 0.23 6.25
CA SER A 76 -7.08 1.30 6.57
C SER A 76 -5.64 1.04 6.14
N MET A 77 -5.36 -0.06 5.43
CA MET A 77 -3.98 -0.40 5.06
C MET A 77 -3.43 0.53 3.99
N LYS A 78 -2.26 1.10 4.27
CA LYS A 78 -1.41 1.78 3.29
C LYS A 78 -0.48 0.75 2.64
N LEU A 79 -0.56 0.63 1.32
CA LEU A 79 0.38 -0.17 0.54
C LEU A 79 1.57 0.69 0.09
N ALA A 80 2.77 0.11 0.12
CA ALA A 80 3.98 0.71 -0.42
C ALA A 80 4.77 -0.30 -1.24
N SER A 81 5.33 0.17 -2.36
CA SER A 81 6.17 -0.64 -3.23
C SER A 81 7.55 -0.92 -2.60
N THR A 82 8.14 -2.02 -3.01
CA THR A 82 9.52 -2.41 -2.70
C THR A 82 10.34 -2.55 -3.98
N GLU A 83 11.64 -2.80 -3.85
CA GLU A 83 12.46 -3.18 -5.01
C GLU A 83 11.98 -4.48 -5.66
N ASP A 84 11.40 -5.40 -4.89
CA ASP A 84 10.85 -6.63 -5.44
C ASP A 84 9.51 -6.39 -6.12
N THR A 85 8.72 -5.38 -5.70
CA THR A 85 7.56 -4.91 -6.46
C THR A 85 7.96 -4.49 -7.87
N LYS A 86 9.06 -3.74 -8.03
CA LYS A 86 9.54 -3.34 -9.37
C LYS A 86 9.83 -4.55 -10.25
N LYS A 87 10.52 -5.56 -9.72
CA LYS A 87 10.83 -6.80 -10.45
C LYS A 87 9.58 -7.57 -10.84
N ALA A 88 8.64 -7.72 -9.90
CA ALA A 88 7.36 -8.37 -10.16
C ALA A 88 6.57 -7.64 -11.26
N VAL A 89 6.55 -6.31 -11.24
CA VAL A 89 5.90 -5.50 -12.30
C VAL A 89 6.57 -5.68 -13.67
N THR A 90 7.91 -5.81 -13.71
CA THR A 90 8.62 -6.15 -14.96
C THR A 90 8.18 -7.52 -15.49
N VAL A 91 8.10 -8.53 -14.62
CA VAL A 91 7.67 -9.89 -15.01
C VAL A 91 6.19 -9.92 -15.41
N LEU A 92 5.33 -9.17 -14.74
CA LEU A 92 3.92 -9.04 -15.11
C LEU A 92 3.77 -8.43 -16.51
N ASN A 93 4.51 -7.35 -16.82
CA ASN A 93 4.53 -6.78 -18.17
C ASN A 93 5.00 -7.80 -19.22
N TYR A 94 5.98 -8.65 -18.90
CA TYR A 94 6.42 -9.71 -19.81
C TYR A 94 5.29 -10.71 -20.10
N TYR A 95 4.58 -11.21 -19.09
CA TYR A 95 3.46 -12.13 -19.33
C TYR A 95 2.33 -11.49 -20.14
N LEU A 96 1.96 -10.24 -19.80
CA LEU A 96 0.84 -9.55 -20.42
C LEU A 96 1.10 -9.13 -21.88
N PHE A 97 2.37 -8.88 -22.24
CA PHE A 97 2.66 -8.24 -23.52
C PHE A 97 3.69 -8.99 -24.37
N ASP A 98 4.59 -9.80 -23.80
CA ASP A 98 5.65 -10.47 -24.56
C ASP A 98 5.42 -11.97 -24.72
N ASP A 99 5.10 -12.66 -23.62
CA ASP A 99 4.87 -14.11 -23.61
C ASP A 99 3.54 -14.47 -24.26
N LEU A 100 2.46 -13.76 -23.86
CA LEU A 100 1.11 -13.89 -24.41
C LEU A 100 0.58 -15.34 -24.43
N SER A 101 0.87 -16.09 -23.37
CA SER A 101 0.32 -17.42 -23.14
C SER A 101 -1.21 -17.42 -23.26
N GLU A 102 -1.78 -18.41 -23.93
CA GLU A 102 -3.23 -18.54 -24.09
C GLU A 102 -3.96 -18.72 -22.74
N TYR A 103 -3.26 -19.27 -21.74
CA TYR A 103 -3.76 -19.45 -20.38
C TYR A 103 -3.91 -18.12 -19.63
N ASP A 104 -3.18 -17.08 -20.04
CA ASP A 104 -3.20 -15.74 -19.42
C ASP A 104 -4.09 -14.75 -20.18
N LYS A 105 -4.94 -15.24 -21.10
CA LYS A 105 -5.78 -14.41 -21.96
C LYS A 105 -6.64 -13.40 -21.22
N ASN A 106 -7.25 -13.82 -20.12
CA ASN A 106 -8.11 -12.94 -19.33
C ASN A 106 -7.31 -11.76 -18.74
N ALA A 107 -6.04 -11.99 -18.35
CA ALA A 107 -5.18 -10.95 -17.79
C ALA A 107 -4.83 -9.86 -18.82
N PHE A 108 -4.39 -10.25 -20.03
CA PHE A 108 -4.03 -9.25 -21.04
C PHE A 108 -5.26 -8.57 -21.66
N GLU A 109 -6.42 -9.24 -21.72
CA GLU A 109 -7.68 -8.58 -22.09
C GLU A 109 -8.10 -7.53 -21.05
N LYS A 110 -7.93 -7.83 -19.75
CA LYS A 110 -8.14 -6.85 -18.67
C LYS A 110 -7.16 -5.68 -18.73
N ALA A 111 -5.88 -5.94 -18.96
CA ALA A 111 -4.89 -4.90 -19.14
C ALA A 111 -5.25 -3.97 -20.33
N LYS A 112 -5.72 -4.54 -21.44
CA LYS A 112 -6.19 -3.79 -22.60
C LYS A 112 -7.45 -2.96 -22.30
N GLU A 113 -8.41 -3.50 -21.55
CA GLU A 113 -9.59 -2.77 -21.08
C GLU A 113 -9.20 -1.52 -20.27
N TYR A 114 -8.10 -1.59 -19.51
CA TYR A 114 -7.55 -0.46 -18.76
C TYR A 114 -6.62 0.44 -19.58
N GLY A 115 -6.47 0.18 -20.87
CA GLY A 115 -5.74 1.02 -21.82
C GLY A 115 -4.23 0.77 -21.84
N PHE A 116 -3.80 -0.47 -21.60
CA PHE A 116 -2.42 -0.92 -21.74
C PHE A 116 -2.24 -1.85 -22.92
N ASP A 117 -1.04 -1.79 -23.51
CA ASP A 117 -0.60 -2.64 -24.61
C ASP A 117 0.94 -2.72 -24.63
N LYS A 118 1.51 -3.26 -25.71
CA LYS A 118 2.97 -3.38 -25.88
C LYS A 118 3.70 -2.03 -25.85
N GLU A 119 3.08 -0.96 -26.33
CA GLU A 119 3.67 0.38 -26.43
C GLU A 119 3.44 1.17 -25.14
N LYS A 120 2.30 0.95 -24.50
CA LYS A 120 1.91 1.55 -23.21
C LYS A 120 1.77 0.46 -22.16
N ARG A 121 2.90 0.10 -21.56
CA ARG A 121 3.02 -0.92 -20.51
C ARG A 121 2.62 -0.39 -19.13
N LEU A 122 2.38 -1.31 -18.19
CA LEU A 122 2.09 -0.97 -16.79
C LEU A 122 3.32 -0.31 -16.15
N THR A 123 3.09 0.79 -15.44
CA THR A 123 4.12 1.46 -14.63
C THR A 123 3.91 1.18 -13.15
N LEU A 124 4.99 1.25 -12.36
CA LEU A 124 4.90 1.12 -10.91
C LEU A 124 3.97 2.17 -10.30
N GLU A 125 4.10 3.43 -10.75
CA GLU A 125 3.26 4.54 -10.31
C GLU A 125 1.78 4.25 -10.54
N TRP A 126 1.41 3.81 -11.75
CA TRP A 126 0.02 3.49 -12.05
C TRP A 126 -0.51 2.36 -11.17
N ILE A 127 0.29 1.31 -10.94
CA ILE A 127 -0.09 0.19 -10.08
C ILE A 127 -0.40 0.67 -8.66
N MET A 128 0.46 1.52 -8.09
CA MET A 128 0.25 2.06 -6.75
C MET A 128 -1.02 2.92 -6.64
N ASP A 129 -1.38 3.63 -7.70
CA ASP A 129 -2.60 4.45 -7.75
C ASP A 129 -3.88 3.66 -8.08
N HIS A 130 -3.73 2.46 -8.65
CA HIS A 130 -4.84 1.64 -9.18
C HIS A 130 -4.80 0.19 -8.69
N ASN A 131 -4.61 0.02 -7.38
CA ASN A 131 -4.52 -1.28 -6.71
C ASN A 131 -5.66 -2.26 -7.08
N LYS A 132 -6.93 -1.81 -7.16
CA LYS A 132 -8.05 -2.69 -7.54
C LYS A 132 -7.91 -3.24 -8.97
N LYS A 133 -7.59 -2.38 -9.93
CA LYS A 133 -7.41 -2.79 -11.33
C LYS A 133 -6.17 -3.67 -11.48
N THR A 134 -5.14 -3.41 -10.70
CA THR A 134 -3.95 -4.27 -10.64
C THR A 134 -4.32 -5.66 -10.14
N PHE A 135 -5.13 -5.77 -9.08
CA PHE A 135 -5.66 -7.05 -8.62
C PHE A 135 -6.45 -7.76 -9.73
N ASP A 136 -7.34 -7.06 -10.44
CA ASP A 136 -8.14 -7.68 -11.52
C ASP A 136 -7.26 -8.26 -12.64
N ILE A 137 -6.15 -7.59 -12.98
CA ILE A 137 -5.16 -8.09 -13.94
C ILE A 137 -4.47 -9.36 -13.40
N LEU A 138 -3.94 -9.31 -12.17
CA LEU A 138 -3.23 -10.44 -11.56
C LEU A 138 -4.13 -11.67 -11.43
N TYR A 139 -5.37 -11.45 -11.00
CA TYR A 139 -6.36 -12.51 -10.81
C TYR A 139 -6.84 -13.09 -12.15
N GLY A 140 -6.65 -12.36 -13.26
CA GLY A 140 -6.92 -12.85 -14.61
C GLY A 140 -5.84 -13.78 -15.18
N LEU A 141 -4.68 -13.89 -14.54
CA LEU A 141 -3.63 -14.83 -14.97
C LEU A 141 -4.06 -16.27 -14.67
N GLN A 142 -3.39 -17.23 -15.30
CA GLN A 142 -3.55 -18.65 -15.01
C GLN A 142 -3.44 -18.91 -13.50
N ASP A 143 -4.32 -19.78 -12.99
CA ASP A 143 -4.40 -20.13 -11.56
C ASP A 143 -4.45 -18.90 -10.65
N ASN A 144 -5.19 -17.88 -11.08
CA ASN A 144 -5.36 -16.58 -10.43
C ASN A 144 -4.02 -15.88 -10.12
N GLY A 145 -3.00 -16.10 -10.95
CA GLY A 145 -1.67 -15.49 -10.79
C GLY A 145 -0.79 -16.15 -9.74
N SER A 146 -1.11 -17.37 -9.29
CA SER A 146 -0.38 -18.08 -8.23
C SER A 146 1.14 -18.17 -8.42
N ILE A 147 1.64 -18.13 -9.67
CA ILE A 147 3.08 -18.07 -9.98
C ILE A 147 3.77 -16.88 -9.31
N PHE A 148 3.07 -15.76 -9.09
CA PHE A 148 3.61 -14.59 -8.41
C PHE A 148 3.77 -14.77 -6.90
N SER A 149 3.19 -15.83 -6.31
CA SER A 149 3.47 -16.17 -4.91
C SER A 149 4.87 -16.78 -4.72
N ASP A 150 5.47 -17.36 -5.78
CA ASP A 150 6.83 -17.90 -5.75
C ASP A 150 7.84 -16.82 -6.14
N LYS A 151 8.39 -16.16 -5.12
CA LYS A 151 9.39 -15.10 -5.27
C LYS A 151 10.64 -15.54 -6.02
N ASP A 152 11.09 -16.78 -5.84
CA ASP A 152 12.28 -17.27 -6.54
C ASP A 152 11.99 -17.50 -8.02
N ALA A 153 10.79 -17.98 -8.37
CA ALA A 153 10.36 -18.09 -9.77
C ALA A 153 10.27 -16.73 -10.46
N ILE A 154 9.72 -15.71 -9.77
CA ILE A 154 9.66 -14.35 -10.29
C ILE A 154 11.06 -13.78 -10.48
N LEU A 155 11.97 -13.97 -9.53
CA LEU A 155 13.35 -13.48 -9.66
C LEU A 155 14.09 -14.18 -10.82
N ARG A 156 13.96 -15.51 -10.97
CA ARG A 156 14.54 -16.24 -12.11
C ARG A 156 14.04 -15.69 -13.45
N THR A 157 12.74 -15.42 -13.54
CA THR A 157 12.12 -14.88 -14.76
C THR A 157 12.61 -13.46 -15.04
N TYR A 158 12.69 -12.61 -14.01
CA TYR A 158 13.22 -11.26 -14.11
C TYR A 158 14.67 -11.25 -14.63
N THR A 159 15.54 -12.10 -14.07
CA THR A 159 16.93 -12.24 -14.54
C THR A 159 16.98 -12.65 -16.01
N ARG A 160 16.20 -13.66 -16.41
CA ARG A 160 16.15 -14.12 -17.81
C ARG A 160 15.74 -13.01 -18.78
N ILE A 161 14.75 -12.18 -18.41
CA ILE A 161 14.28 -11.07 -19.27
C ILE A 161 15.37 -10.00 -19.38
N THR A 162 15.92 -9.57 -18.25
CA THR A 162 16.90 -8.47 -18.21
C THR A 162 18.26 -8.85 -18.80
N GLU A 163 18.69 -10.11 -18.70
CA GLU A 163 19.89 -10.60 -19.39
C GLU A 163 19.70 -10.69 -20.91
N LYS A 164 18.49 -11.08 -21.37
CA LYS A 164 18.15 -11.11 -22.80
C LYS A 164 18.18 -9.71 -23.42
N ASP A 165 17.70 -8.70 -22.70
CA ASP A 165 17.72 -7.31 -23.15
C ASP A 165 19.14 -6.71 -23.18
N ASN A 166 20.03 -7.20 -22.33
CA ASN A 166 21.45 -6.80 -22.29
C ASN A 166 22.33 -7.53 -23.33
N ASN A 167 21.79 -8.52 -24.04
CA ASN A 167 22.47 -9.22 -25.12
C ASN A 167 21.54 -9.44 -26.32
N PRO A 168 21.10 -8.36 -26.99
CA PRO A 168 20.25 -8.46 -28.17
C PRO A 168 21.04 -9.13 -29.30
N LYS A 169 20.53 -10.26 -29.80
CA LYS A 169 21.08 -10.95 -30.98
C LYS A 169 20.98 -10.08 -32.22
#